data_AF-A0A947I3P1-F1
#
_entry.id   AF-A0A947I3P1-F1
#
_cell.length_a   1.000
_cell.length_b   1.000
_cell.length_c   1.000
_cell.angle_alpha   90.00
_cell.angle_beta   90.00
_cell.angle_gamma   90.00
#
_symmetry.space_group_name_H-M   'P 1'
#
loop_
_entity.id
_entity.type
_entity.pdbx_description
1 polymer ?
#
loop_
_entity_poly.entity_id
_entity_poly.type
_entity_poly.pdbx_seq_one_letter_code
_entity_poly.pdbx_strand_id
1 'polypeptide(L)'
;MKPIVDYIKGKTNDCNNKVVTIFLFVLSFILIFGGIEKISAAYGNTPYRYPILPACTRFEYDIFKSIDFDDEEEDEADEDYDYTDKDDIKKMSDVDKWIRLYHKTVGEVIDEQFEDTSPECVGATYAQALSPKAKLWNLAGRLPSWNDYTWQYPLPDTDGDGLPGPPDDTANPPVPNPAGPLNNNLYRLSQLDMGTVLLEYLQMYECALVERSIFLPTETLDQEQRRSRRLGELPSPIKDLIFISEVVNNAIADRKLIFDELLFARRSLKRTLALTTGYLRMKPMETEILCLQQASLDLRNSFALAADASSCLPRVWNIKTSLRNYKEED
;
A
#
# COMPACT_ATOMS: atom_id res chain seq x y z
N MET A 1 12.63 -50.55 31.30
CA MET A 1 12.44 -49.10 31.51
C MET A 1 11.01 -48.75 31.10
N LYS A 2 10.19 -48.42 32.11
CA LYS A 2 8.93 -47.65 32.10
C LYS A 2 7.82 -48.00 31.08
N PRO A 3 6.88 -48.87 31.50
CA PRO A 3 5.46 -48.73 31.19
C PRO A 3 4.83 -47.73 32.20
N ILE A 4 4.58 -46.48 31.79
CA ILE A 4 3.89 -45.46 32.62
C ILE A 4 2.77 -44.74 31.83
N VAL A 5 2.54 -45.05 30.55
CA VAL A 5 1.58 -44.27 29.75
C VAL A 5 0.14 -44.84 29.77
N ASP A 6 -0.06 -46.10 30.19
CA ASP A 6 -1.39 -46.72 30.09
C ASP A 6 -2.31 -46.51 31.31
N TYR A 7 -1.89 -45.76 32.34
CA TYR A 7 -2.67 -45.61 33.57
C TYR A 7 -3.48 -44.30 33.69
N ILE A 8 -3.48 -43.43 32.66
CA ILE A 8 -4.31 -42.19 32.64
C ILE A 8 -5.46 -42.30 31.62
N LYS A 9 -5.89 -43.53 31.29
CA LYS A 9 -7.21 -43.79 30.66
C LYS A 9 -8.29 -44.13 31.70
N GLY A 10 -8.10 -43.60 32.91
CA GLY A 10 -9.03 -43.70 34.03
C GLY A 10 -10.18 -42.70 33.92
N LYS A 11 -11.18 -43.06 33.11
CA LYS A 11 -12.60 -43.02 33.50
C LYS A 11 -13.04 -41.84 34.38
N THR A 12 -12.87 -40.62 33.89
CA THR A 12 -13.61 -39.46 34.40
C THR A 12 -14.04 -38.60 33.23
N ASN A 13 -15.34 -38.28 33.20
CA ASN A 13 -15.91 -37.12 32.50
C ASN A 13 -16.47 -37.28 31.08
N ASP A 14 -17.17 -38.38 30.79
CA ASP A 14 -18.05 -38.42 29.59
C ASP A 14 -19.23 -37.44 29.67
N CYS A 15 -19.60 -36.95 30.86
CA CYS A 15 -20.65 -35.93 31.00
C CYS A 15 -20.16 -34.48 30.80
N ASN A 16 -18.91 -34.14 31.16
CA ASN A 16 -18.43 -32.76 30.96
C ASN A 16 -18.00 -32.47 29.53
N ASN A 17 -17.51 -33.46 28.78
CA ASN A 17 -17.10 -33.22 27.40
C ASN A 17 -18.27 -32.80 26.50
N LYS A 18 -19.46 -33.40 26.69
CA LYS A 18 -20.65 -33.01 25.91
C LYS A 18 -21.11 -31.58 26.22
N VAL A 19 -21.08 -31.17 27.48
CA VAL A 19 -21.44 -29.80 27.88
C VAL A 19 -20.46 -28.78 27.29
N VAL A 20 -19.15 -29.08 27.34
CA VAL A 20 -18.12 -28.20 26.75
C VAL A 20 -18.23 -28.14 25.22
N THR A 21 -18.56 -29.25 24.54
CA THR A 21 -18.72 -29.22 23.08
C THR A 21 -19.93 -28.40 22.67
N ILE A 22 -21.05 -28.53 23.39
CA ILE A 22 -22.26 -27.74 23.13
C ILE A 22 -22.00 -26.26 23.41
N PHE A 23 -21.28 -25.92 24.50
CA PHE A 23 -20.96 -24.53 24.81
C PHE A 23 -20.05 -23.89 23.75
N LEU A 24 -19.05 -24.62 23.24
CA LEU A 24 -18.19 -24.15 22.15
C LEU A 24 -18.95 -24.00 20.83
N PHE A 25 -19.87 -24.91 20.51
CA PHE A 25 -20.72 -24.77 19.32
C PHE A 25 -21.68 -23.58 19.43
N VAL A 26 -22.29 -23.36 20.60
CA VAL A 26 -23.18 -22.22 20.85
C VAL A 26 -22.39 -20.91 20.82
N LEU A 27 -21.18 -20.85 21.39
CA LEU A 27 -20.33 -19.67 21.33
C LEU A 27 -19.88 -19.36 19.89
N SER A 28 -19.55 -20.38 19.11
CA SER A 28 -19.24 -20.24 17.67
C SER A 28 -20.47 -19.74 16.89
N PHE A 29 -21.66 -20.27 17.18
CA PHE A 29 -22.90 -19.82 16.55
C PHE A 29 -23.26 -18.38 16.95
N ILE A 30 -23.03 -17.98 18.21
CA ILE A 30 -23.23 -16.61 18.68
C ILE A 30 -22.22 -15.66 18.02
N LEU A 31 -20.96 -16.07 17.80
CA LEU A 31 -19.98 -15.25 17.08
C LEU A 31 -20.30 -15.12 15.58
N ILE A 32 -20.95 -16.13 14.97
CA ILE A 32 -21.31 -16.11 13.54
C ILE A 32 -22.63 -15.38 13.29
N PHE A 33 -23.62 -15.51 14.18
CA PHE A 33 -24.98 -14.98 13.99
C PHE A 33 -25.31 -13.79 14.91
N GLY A 34 -24.70 -13.72 16.09
CA GLY A 34 -24.85 -12.63 17.05
C GLY A 34 -23.90 -11.48 16.74
N GLY A 35 -24.13 -10.82 15.61
CA GLY A 35 -23.83 -9.41 15.45
C GLY A 35 -22.38 -8.97 15.71
N ILE A 36 -21.50 -9.20 14.72
CA ILE A 36 -20.76 -8.05 14.20
C ILE A 36 -21.75 -7.32 13.27
N GLU A 37 -22.80 -6.74 13.85
CA GLU A 37 -23.56 -5.72 13.15
C GLU A 37 -22.61 -4.56 12.98
N LYS A 38 -22.04 -4.49 11.78
CA LYS A 38 -21.59 -3.28 11.11
C LYS A 38 -21.23 -2.15 12.09
N ILE A 39 -20.15 -2.35 12.85
CA ILE A 39 -19.25 -1.23 13.05
C ILE A 39 -18.67 -1.01 11.65
N SER A 40 -19.43 -0.27 10.84
CA SER A 40 -18.87 0.48 9.75
C SER A 40 -17.88 1.40 10.44
N ALA A 41 -16.65 0.90 10.66
CA ALA A 41 -15.51 1.76 10.85
C ALA A 41 -15.67 2.81 9.76
N ALA A 42 -15.73 4.07 10.17
CA ALA A 42 -15.96 5.22 9.31
C ALA A 42 -14.78 5.42 8.35
N TYR A 43 -14.46 4.40 7.56
CA TYR A 43 -13.86 4.56 6.27
C TYR A 43 -14.98 5.08 5.41
N GLY A 44 -14.87 6.34 4.97
CA GLY A 44 -15.72 6.93 3.94
C GLY A 44 -15.55 6.18 2.62
N ASN A 45 -15.98 4.92 2.57
CA ASN A 45 -16.12 4.12 1.36
C ASN A 45 -17.38 4.59 0.67
N THR A 46 -17.24 5.64 -0.15
CA THR A 46 -18.12 5.81 -1.29
C THR A 46 -18.05 4.52 -2.11
N PRO A 47 -19.18 3.91 -2.55
CA PRO A 47 -19.22 2.62 -3.27
C PRO A 47 -18.51 2.59 -4.64
N TYR A 48 -17.71 3.60 -4.94
CA TYR A 48 -16.96 3.81 -6.17
C TYR A 48 -15.56 4.36 -5.87
N ARG A 49 -14.93 4.06 -4.73
CA ARG A 49 -13.62 4.64 -4.38
C ARG A 49 -12.45 3.92 -5.05
N TYR A 50 -12.59 2.63 -5.35
CA TYR A 50 -11.51 1.83 -5.90
C TYR A 50 -11.96 1.15 -7.19
N PRO A 51 -11.10 1.12 -8.23
CA PRO A 51 -11.37 0.38 -9.44
C PRO A 51 -11.56 -1.10 -9.12
N ILE A 52 -12.56 -1.73 -9.74
CA ILE A 52 -12.63 -3.19 -9.80
C ILE A 52 -11.54 -3.61 -10.76
N LEU A 53 -10.52 -4.29 -10.24
CA LEU A 53 -9.38 -4.70 -11.04
C LEU A 53 -9.85 -5.67 -12.15
N PRO A 54 -9.66 -5.35 -13.43
CA PRO A 54 -10.07 -6.22 -14.53
C PRO A 54 -9.27 -7.53 -14.51
N ALA A 55 -9.84 -8.60 -15.06
CA ALA A 55 -9.09 -9.84 -15.27
C ALA A 55 -7.90 -9.59 -16.21
N CYS A 56 -6.80 -10.34 -16.04
CA CYS A 56 -5.60 -10.20 -16.85
C CYS A 56 -5.94 -10.10 -18.34
N THR A 57 -5.62 -8.97 -18.93
CA THR A 57 -5.75 -8.73 -20.37
C THR A 57 -4.49 -9.19 -21.08
N ARG A 58 -4.62 -9.54 -22.36
CA ARG A 58 -3.45 -9.71 -23.24
C ARG A 58 -2.79 -8.34 -23.37
N PHE A 59 -1.46 -8.24 -23.35
CA PHE A 59 -0.66 -6.98 -23.37
C PHE A 59 -0.32 -6.34 -22.02
N GLU A 60 -0.62 -6.97 -20.89
CA GLU A 60 -0.17 -6.44 -19.58
C GLU A 60 1.35 -6.53 -19.42
N TYR A 61 1.99 -7.46 -20.11
CA TYR A 61 3.44 -7.56 -20.19
C TYR A 61 4.10 -6.27 -20.70
N ASP A 62 3.64 -5.72 -21.82
CA ASP A 62 4.25 -4.51 -22.41
C ASP A 62 4.00 -3.28 -21.52
N ILE A 63 2.83 -3.20 -20.89
CA ILE A 63 2.49 -2.16 -19.92
C ILE A 63 3.40 -2.27 -18.69
N PHE A 64 3.55 -3.47 -18.12
CA PHE A 64 4.41 -3.68 -16.95
C PHE A 64 5.88 -3.42 -17.29
N LYS A 65 6.31 -3.84 -18.48
CA LYS A 65 7.66 -3.58 -18.99
C LYS A 65 7.94 -2.08 -19.11
N SER A 66 7.03 -1.32 -19.70
CA SER A 66 7.21 0.14 -19.83
C SER A 66 7.16 0.89 -18.50
N ILE A 67 6.45 0.37 -17.50
CA ILE A 67 6.32 1.01 -16.18
C ILE A 67 7.61 0.95 -15.35
N ASP A 68 8.30 -0.20 -15.40
CA ASP A 68 9.42 -0.47 -14.48
C ASP A 68 10.73 -0.86 -15.17
N PHE A 69 10.73 -1.26 -16.46
CA PHE A 69 11.90 -1.88 -17.09
C PHE A 69 12.48 -1.14 -18.30
N ASP A 70 11.76 -0.16 -18.85
CA ASP A 70 12.27 0.65 -19.97
C ASP A 70 13.05 1.90 -19.49
N ASP A 71 12.87 2.32 -18.22
CA ASP A 71 13.47 3.54 -17.65
C ASP A 71 14.77 3.30 -16.86
N GLU A 72 15.13 2.04 -16.53
CA GLU A 72 16.48 1.74 -16.03
C GLU A 72 17.44 1.67 -17.23
N GLU A 73 17.70 2.85 -17.79
CA GLU A 73 18.83 3.17 -18.64
C GLU A 73 20.09 2.49 -18.08
N GLU A 74 20.85 1.81 -18.93
CA GLU A 74 22.10 1.09 -18.63
C GLU A 74 23.20 1.96 -17.97
N ASP A 75 22.92 3.23 -17.63
CA ASP A 75 23.90 4.30 -17.44
C ASP A 75 24.09 4.75 -15.98
N GLU A 76 23.21 4.41 -15.03
CA GLU A 76 23.37 4.79 -13.61
C GLU A 76 23.29 3.57 -12.68
N ALA A 77 24.26 2.65 -12.81
CA ALA A 77 24.56 1.74 -11.73
C ALA A 77 25.12 2.55 -10.56
N ASP A 78 24.24 3.02 -9.67
CA ASP A 78 24.55 3.67 -8.40
C ASP A 78 25.82 3.06 -7.79
N GLU A 79 26.89 3.86 -7.71
CA GLU A 79 28.21 3.43 -7.22
C GLU A 79 28.20 3.01 -5.73
N ASP A 80 27.09 3.19 -5.02
CA ASP A 80 27.03 3.04 -3.56
C ASP A 80 26.57 1.65 -3.08
N TYR A 81 26.09 0.77 -3.96
CA TYR A 81 25.95 -0.64 -3.62
C TYR A 81 27.24 -1.39 -3.97
N ASP A 82 28.07 -1.66 -2.95
CA ASP A 82 29.23 -2.57 -2.97
C ASP A 82 28.77 -4.02 -3.23
N TYR A 83 28.23 -4.26 -4.43
CA TYR A 83 28.02 -5.58 -4.96
C TYR A 83 29.31 -5.97 -5.66
N THR A 84 30.12 -6.80 -5.00
CA THR A 84 31.33 -7.43 -5.54
C THR A 84 31.07 -8.35 -6.75
N ASP A 85 29.92 -8.23 -7.42
CA ASP A 85 29.43 -9.22 -8.38
C ASP A 85 28.63 -8.61 -9.55
N LYS A 86 29.19 -7.57 -10.18
CA LYS A 86 28.66 -7.02 -11.45
C LYS A 86 28.58 -8.11 -12.55
N ASP A 87 29.41 -9.15 -12.46
CA ASP A 87 29.42 -10.27 -13.39
C ASP A 87 28.21 -11.19 -13.23
N ASP A 88 27.66 -11.34 -12.01
CA ASP A 88 26.46 -12.15 -11.78
C ASP A 88 25.17 -11.44 -12.19
N ILE A 89 25.08 -10.11 -12.04
CA ILE A 89 23.95 -9.32 -12.55
C ILE A 89 23.84 -9.43 -14.08
N LYS A 90 24.98 -9.49 -14.78
CA LYS A 90 25.01 -9.64 -16.24
C LYS A 90 24.57 -11.03 -16.72
N LYS A 91 24.67 -12.05 -15.86
CA LYS A 91 24.24 -13.43 -16.14
C LYS A 91 22.82 -13.71 -15.68
N MET A 92 22.22 -12.81 -14.89
CA MET A 92 20.88 -12.98 -14.37
C MET A 92 19.85 -13.07 -15.50
N SER A 93 18.94 -14.03 -15.38
CA SER A 93 17.75 -14.11 -16.24
C SER A 93 16.92 -12.85 -16.07
N ASP A 94 16.25 -12.42 -17.14
CA ASP A 94 15.34 -11.28 -17.10
C ASP A 94 14.19 -11.51 -16.11
N VAL A 95 13.77 -12.78 -15.92
CA VAL A 95 12.80 -13.15 -14.89
C VAL A 95 13.31 -12.83 -13.49
N ASP A 96 14.58 -13.13 -13.19
CA ASP A 96 15.13 -12.83 -11.86
C ASP A 96 15.22 -11.31 -11.63
N LYS A 97 15.53 -10.54 -12.68
CA LYS A 97 15.54 -9.07 -12.61
C LYS A 97 14.14 -8.53 -12.27
N TRP A 98 13.12 -9.10 -12.92
CA TRP A 98 11.73 -8.76 -12.66
C TRP A 98 11.33 -9.03 -11.21
N ILE A 99 11.67 -10.21 -10.71
CA ILE A 99 11.41 -10.59 -9.32
C ILE A 99 12.07 -9.58 -8.37
N ARG A 100 13.35 -9.29 -8.57
CA ARG A 100 14.08 -8.36 -7.70
C ARG A 100 13.50 -6.96 -7.74
N LEU A 101 13.18 -6.45 -8.92
CA LEU A 101 12.64 -5.11 -9.08
C LEU A 101 11.27 -4.99 -8.41
N TYR A 102 10.39 -5.96 -8.61
CA TYR A 102 9.09 -6.02 -7.92
C TYR A 102 9.25 -5.96 -6.39
N HIS A 103 10.09 -6.84 -5.82
CA HIS A 103 10.30 -6.87 -4.36
C HIS A 103 11.02 -5.61 -3.85
N LYS A 104 11.93 -5.02 -4.63
CA LYS A 104 12.59 -3.74 -4.32
C LYS A 104 11.56 -2.62 -4.25
N THR A 105 10.75 -2.43 -5.30
CA THR A 105 9.73 -1.38 -5.36
C THR A 105 8.70 -1.52 -4.24
N VAL A 106 8.19 -2.73 -4.00
CA VAL A 106 7.26 -2.99 -2.88
C VAL A 106 7.94 -2.72 -1.55
N GLY A 107 9.19 -3.18 -1.38
CA GLY A 107 10.00 -2.94 -0.19
C GLY A 107 10.17 -1.46 0.11
N GLU A 108 10.59 -0.66 -0.88
CA GLU A 108 10.77 0.79 -0.76
C GLU A 108 9.47 1.50 -0.33
N VAL A 109 8.31 1.14 -0.92
CA VAL A 109 7.03 1.71 -0.52
C VAL A 109 6.67 1.37 0.93
N ILE A 110 6.96 0.14 1.36
CA ILE A 110 6.69 -0.30 2.73
C ILE A 110 7.64 0.37 3.73
N ASP A 111 8.93 0.40 3.41
CA ASP A 111 9.96 0.98 4.27
C ASP A 111 9.72 2.48 4.45
N GLU A 112 9.46 3.19 3.33
CA GLU A 112 9.07 4.60 3.37
C GLU A 112 7.84 4.76 4.26
N GLN A 113 6.84 3.88 4.20
CA GLN A 113 5.64 3.97 5.05
C GLN A 113 5.94 3.89 6.56
N PHE A 114 6.94 3.11 6.96
CA PHE A 114 7.36 2.95 8.37
C PHE A 114 8.30 4.05 8.86
N GLU A 115 8.81 4.93 8.00
CA GLU A 115 9.58 6.08 8.46
C GLU A 115 8.74 7.00 9.35
N ASP A 116 9.32 7.35 10.51
CA ASP A 116 8.69 8.20 11.53
C ASP A 116 8.39 9.58 10.96
N THR A 117 7.12 9.83 10.68
CA THR A 117 6.61 11.16 10.35
C THR A 117 5.96 11.75 11.59
N SER A 118 6.53 12.85 12.11
CA SER A 118 5.89 13.62 13.18
C SER A 118 4.54 14.14 12.69
N PRO A 119 3.42 13.80 13.34
CA PRO A 119 2.11 14.23 12.87
C PRO A 119 1.94 15.73 13.05
N GLU A 120 1.43 16.40 12.01
CA GLU A 120 1.01 17.78 12.10
C GLU A 120 -0.38 17.85 12.73
N CYS A 121 -0.49 18.46 13.91
CA CYS A 121 -1.74 18.65 14.65
C CYS A 121 -2.66 19.74 14.05
N VAL A 122 -2.62 19.91 12.72
CA VAL A 122 -3.24 21.02 11.99
C VAL A 122 -4.44 20.54 11.14
N GLY A 123 -4.62 19.22 11.00
CA GLY A 123 -5.59 18.63 10.08
C GLY A 123 -7.06 18.76 10.52
N ALA A 124 -7.91 19.29 9.65
CA ALA A 124 -9.36 19.25 9.80
C ALA A 124 -9.94 17.84 9.53
N THR A 125 -9.19 16.96 8.86
CA THR A 125 -9.59 15.58 8.51
C THR A 125 -8.40 14.61 8.54
N TYR A 126 -8.63 13.34 8.88
CA TYR A 126 -7.58 12.30 8.92
C TYR A 126 -6.91 12.04 7.56
N ALA A 127 -7.65 12.21 6.46
CA ALA A 127 -7.09 12.02 5.12
C ALA A 127 -5.99 13.05 4.81
N GLN A 128 -6.16 14.29 5.30
CA GLN A 128 -5.14 15.33 5.19
C GLN A 128 -3.95 15.08 6.13
N ALA A 129 -4.20 14.47 7.30
CA ALA A 129 -3.14 14.14 8.25
C ALA A 129 -2.22 13.00 7.77
N LEU A 130 -2.68 12.18 6.82
CA LEU A 130 -1.94 11.05 6.25
C LEU A 130 -1.73 11.25 4.75
N SER A 131 -1.02 12.32 4.40
CA SER A 131 -0.62 12.61 3.02
C SER A 131 0.21 11.46 2.44
N PRO A 132 0.01 11.09 1.17
CA PRO A 132 0.73 9.99 0.55
C PRO A 132 2.24 10.31 0.54
N LYS A 133 3.06 9.29 0.81
CA LYS A 133 4.52 9.43 0.72
C LYS A 133 4.99 9.34 -0.75
N ALA A 134 6.21 9.76 -1.03
CA ALA A 134 6.67 10.00 -2.39
C ALA A 134 6.75 8.70 -3.21
N LYS A 135 7.25 7.60 -2.63
CA LYS A 135 7.33 6.30 -3.31
C LYS A 135 5.94 5.75 -3.59
N LEU A 136 5.03 5.84 -2.62
CA LEU A 136 3.64 5.43 -2.83
C LEU A 136 2.96 6.24 -3.94
N TRP A 137 3.17 7.56 -3.93
CA TRP A 137 2.60 8.45 -4.93
C TRP A 137 3.15 8.17 -6.33
N ASN A 138 4.47 7.95 -6.44
CA ASN A 138 5.12 7.58 -7.70
C ASN A 138 4.61 6.23 -8.22
N LEU A 139 4.51 5.22 -7.36
CA LEU A 139 3.99 3.90 -7.73
C LEU A 139 2.55 4.02 -8.23
N ALA A 140 1.68 4.71 -7.47
CA ALA A 140 0.30 4.94 -7.89
C ALA A 140 0.24 5.70 -9.22
N GLY A 141 1.09 6.70 -9.44
CA GLY A 141 1.14 7.47 -10.69
C GLY A 141 1.46 6.62 -11.93
N ARG A 142 2.19 5.52 -11.76
CA ARG A 142 2.52 4.58 -12.83
C ARG A 142 1.41 3.57 -13.13
N LEU A 143 0.52 3.32 -12.17
CA LEU A 143 -0.54 2.33 -12.33
C LEU A 143 -1.67 2.89 -13.22
N PRO A 144 -2.07 2.17 -14.28
CA PRO A 144 -3.09 2.64 -15.21
C PRO A 144 -4.41 2.99 -14.55
N SER A 145 -4.86 2.24 -13.54
CA SER A 145 -6.14 2.57 -12.91
C SER A 145 -6.05 3.83 -12.05
N TRP A 146 -4.91 4.12 -11.42
CA TRP A 146 -4.73 5.34 -10.64
C TRP A 146 -4.46 6.56 -11.53
N ASN A 147 -3.86 6.32 -12.68
CA ASN A 147 -3.54 7.34 -13.68
C ASN A 147 -4.72 7.66 -14.61
N ASP A 148 -5.60 6.72 -14.94
CA ASP A 148 -6.72 6.98 -15.82
C ASP A 148 -8.04 7.14 -15.04
N TYR A 149 -8.83 8.16 -15.39
CA TYR A 149 -10.19 8.39 -14.87
C TYR A 149 -11.21 7.29 -15.26
N THR A 150 -10.77 6.24 -15.97
CA THR A 150 -11.64 5.31 -16.70
C THR A 150 -12.58 4.51 -15.81
N TRP A 151 -12.28 4.35 -14.52
CA TRP A 151 -13.14 3.60 -13.58
C TRP A 151 -14.17 4.45 -12.83
N GLN A 152 -14.11 5.80 -12.89
CA GLN A 152 -15.07 6.67 -12.19
C GLN A 152 -16.38 6.89 -12.96
N TYR A 153 -16.68 6.06 -13.96
CA TYR A 153 -18.03 6.04 -14.54
C TYR A 153 -19.03 5.48 -13.51
N PRO A 154 -20.09 6.23 -13.17
CA PRO A 154 -20.61 7.39 -13.88
C PRO A 154 -20.05 8.70 -13.32
N LEU A 155 -19.43 9.52 -14.18
CA LEU A 155 -19.12 10.91 -13.84
C LEU A 155 -20.42 11.56 -13.34
N PRO A 156 -20.38 12.36 -12.26
CA PRO A 156 -21.54 13.15 -11.89
C PRO A 156 -21.95 13.96 -13.12
N ASP A 157 -23.22 13.82 -13.49
CA ASP A 157 -23.89 14.61 -14.51
C ASP A 157 -23.51 16.08 -14.31
N THR A 158 -22.59 16.55 -15.14
CA THR A 158 -21.94 17.86 -15.00
C THR A 158 -22.63 18.89 -15.88
N ASP A 159 -23.38 18.43 -16.88
CA ASP A 159 -24.17 19.19 -17.85
C ASP A 159 -25.68 19.23 -17.51
N GLY A 160 -26.14 18.46 -16.54
CA GLY A 160 -27.51 18.43 -16.05
C GLY A 160 -28.49 17.66 -16.95
N ASP A 161 -27.99 16.78 -17.82
CA ASP A 161 -28.81 16.03 -18.79
C ASP A 161 -29.41 14.73 -18.22
N GLY A 162 -29.08 14.40 -16.96
CA GLY A 162 -29.50 13.19 -16.26
C GLY A 162 -28.78 11.93 -16.72
N LEU A 163 -27.77 12.05 -17.59
CA LEU A 163 -26.95 10.98 -18.09
C LEU A 163 -25.50 11.14 -17.58
N PRO A 164 -24.86 10.04 -17.19
CA PRO A 164 -23.45 10.09 -16.88
C PRO A 164 -22.64 10.14 -18.18
N GLY A 165 -22.26 11.35 -18.58
CA GLY A 165 -21.43 11.62 -19.74
C GLY A 165 -20.09 12.28 -19.37
N PRO A 166 -19.06 12.18 -20.23
CA PRO A 166 -17.93 13.09 -20.18
C PRO A 166 -18.46 14.53 -20.35
N PRO A 167 -17.87 15.53 -19.68
CA PRO A 167 -18.30 16.93 -19.83
C PRO A 167 -18.28 17.31 -21.31
N ASP A 168 -19.42 17.83 -21.80
CA ASP A 168 -19.65 18.18 -23.19
C ASP A 168 -18.46 18.97 -23.77
N ASP A 169 -17.74 18.37 -24.73
CA ASP A 169 -16.55 18.91 -25.41
C ASP A 169 -16.82 20.25 -26.14
N THR A 170 -18.06 20.73 -26.14
CA THR A 170 -18.49 21.96 -26.82
C THR A 170 -18.35 23.22 -25.96
N ALA A 171 -18.08 23.11 -24.65
CA ALA A 171 -17.75 24.26 -23.82
C ALA A 171 -16.24 24.58 -23.91
N ASN A 172 -15.89 25.56 -24.76
CA ASN A 172 -14.56 26.18 -24.94
C ASN A 172 -13.42 25.55 -24.12
N PRO A 173 -12.43 24.87 -24.75
CA PRO A 173 -11.39 24.17 -24.02
C PRO A 173 -10.71 25.13 -23.04
N PRO A 174 -10.68 24.83 -21.73
CA PRO A 174 -9.96 25.64 -20.78
C PRO A 174 -8.51 25.72 -21.23
N VAL A 175 -7.97 26.95 -21.24
CA VAL A 175 -6.59 27.26 -21.62
C VAL A 175 -5.66 26.23 -20.96
N PRO A 176 -4.83 25.50 -21.72
CA PRO A 176 -3.94 24.50 -21.15
C PRO A 176 -3.00 25.19 -20.18
N ASN A 177 -3.19 24.92 -18.89
CA ASN A 177 -2.27 25.34 -17.85
C ASN A 177 -0.98 24.53 -18.08
N PRO A 178 0.21 25.15 -18.17
CA PRO A 178 1.46 24.43 -18.43
C PRO A 178 1.90 23.52 -17.27
N ALA A 179 1.21 23.56 -16.13
CA ALA A 179 1.12 22.44 -15.19
C ALA A 179 -0.11 21.62 -15.60
N GLY A 180 0.10 20.56 -16.39
CA GLY A 180 -0.96 19.77 -17.02
C GLY A 180 -1.99 19.21 -16.03
N PRO A 181 -3.09 18.61 -16.52
CA PRO A 181 -4.14 18.04 -15.68
C PRO A 181 -3.57 16.85 -14.89
N LEU A 182 -2.91 17.14 -13.77
CA LEU A 182 -2.53 16.16 -12.78
C LEU A 182 -3.83 15.47 -12.35
N ASN A 183 -3.86 14.16 -12.55
CA ASN A 183 -5.02 13.33 -12.27
C ASN A 183 -5.60 13.63 -10.89
N ASN A 184 -6.87 14.08 -10.86
CA ASN A 184 -7.61 14.40 -9.63
C ASN A 184 -7.67 13.21 -8.65
N ASN A 185 -7.43 12.00 -9.15
CA ASN A 185 -7.36 10.77 -8.36
C ASN A 185 -6.10 10.69 -7.50
N LEU A 186 -4.94 11.10 -8.01
CA LEU A 186 -3.70 11.17 -7.24
C LEU A 186 -3.76 12.18 -6.11
N TYR A 187 -4.52 13.27 -6.27
CA TYR A 187 -4.75 14.23 -5.19
C TYR A 187 -5.60 13.69 -4.03
N ARG A 188 -6.35 12.61 -4.26
CA ARG A 188 -7.16 11.95 -3.23
C ARG A 188 -6.44 10.75 -2.60
N LEU A 189 -5.28 10.37 -3.13
CA LEU A 189 -4.48 9.28 -2.60
C LEU A 189 -4.04 9.62 -1.18
N SER A 190 -4.32 8.72 -0.24
CA SER A 190 -3.83 8.80 1.15
C SER A 190 -2.95 7.60 1.46
N GLN A 191 -2.13 7.66 2.53
CA GLN A 191 -1.42 6.47 3.02
C GLN A 191 -2.36 5.31 3.35
N LEU A 192 -3.63 5.59 3.67
CA LEU A 192 -4.65 4.56 3.90
C LEU A 192 -4.96 3.74 2.63
N ASP A 193 -4.73 4.30 1.45
CA ASP A 193 -4.97 3.66 0.16
C ASP A 193 -3.79 2.79 -0.29
N MET A 194 -2.68 2.77 0.47
CA MET A 194 -1.48 1.97 0.17
C MET A 194 -1.79 0.51 -0.09
N GLY A 195 -2.68 -0.09 0.71
CA GLY A 195 -3.04 -1.50 0.55
C GLY A 195 -3.68 -1.80 -0.80
N THR A 196 -4.50 -0.87 -1.31
CA THR A 196 -5.14 -1.02 -2.62
C THR A 196 -4.13 -0.86 -3.75
N VAL A 197 -3.25 0.16 -3.67
CA VAL A 197 -2.18 0.40 -4.64
C VAL A 197 -1.28 -0.83 -4.77
N LEU A 198 -0.84 -1.40 -3.63
CA LEU A 198 0.03 -2.58 -3.62
C LEU A 198 -0.66 -3.85 -4.16
N LEU A 199 -1.96 -4.01 -3.91
CA LEU A 199 -2.73 -5.13 -4.44
C LEU A 199 -2.87 -5.06 -5.96
N GLU A 200 -3.10 -3.86 -6.49
CA GLU A 200 -3.15 -3.64 -7.93
C GLU A 200 -1.79 -3.87 -8.59
N TYR A 201 -0.72 -3.35 -7.99
CA TYR A 201 0.63 -3.59 -8.49
C TYR A 201 0.99 -5.08 -8.49
N LEU A 202 0.62 -5.82 -7.43
CA LEU A 202 0.76 -7.29 -7.42
C LEU A 202 -0.07 -7.95 -8.53
N GLN A 203 -1.30 -7.51 -8.75
CA GLN A 203 -2.13 -8.11 -9.79
C GLN A 203 -1.51 -7.91 -11.18
N MET A 204 -1.04 -6.71 -11.50
CA MET A 204 -0.34 -6.44 -12.76
C MET A 204 0.92 -7.31 -12.89
N TYR A 205 1.70 -7.43 -11.82
CA TYR A 205 2.89 -8.29 -11.79
C TYR A 205 2.55 -9.78 -12.01
N GLU A 206 1.53 -10.31 -11.31
CA GLU A 206 1.10 -11.69 -11.48
C GLU A 206 0.64 -11.96 -12.92
N CYS A 207 -0.12 -11.05 -13.51
CA CYS A 207 -0.57 -11.17 -14.89
C CYS A 207 0.60 -11.11 -15.88
N ALA A 208 1.57 -10.21 -15.67
CA ALA A 208 2.77 -10.12 -16.49
C ALA A 208 3.62 -11.41 -16.41
N LEU A 209 3.75 -12.01 -15.23
CA LEU A 209 4.42 -13.31 -15.05
C LEU A 209 3.68 -14.46 -15.75
N VAL A 210 2.35 -14.48 -15.68
CA VAL A 210 1.53 -15.49 -16.36
C VAL A 210 1.66 -15.35 -17.88
N GLU A 211 1.57 -14.13 -18.41
CA GLU A 211 1.77 -13.85 -19.84
C GLU A 211 3.16 -14.30 -20.30
N ARG A 212 4.19 -13.91 -19.56
CA ARG A 212 5.57 -14.34 -19.83
C ARG A 212 5.70 -15.85 -19.84
N SER A 213 5.08 -16.57 -18.89
CA SER A 213 5.13 -18.04 -18.82
C SER A 213 4.59 -18.73 -20.09
N ILE A 214 3.66 -18.09 -20.80
CA ILE A 214 3.07 -18.58 -22.05
C ILE A 214 4.03 -18.31 -23.23
N PHE A 215 4.71 -17.16 -23.22
CA PHE A 215 5.62 -16.72 -24.29
C PHE A 215 7.11 -17.04 -24.04
N LEU A 216 7.43 -17.77 -22.97
CA LEU A 216 8.80 -18.15 -22.61
C LEU A 216 9.65 -18.67 -23.79
N PRO A 217 9.19 -19.64 -24.63
CA PRO A 217 10.05 -20.19 -25.68
C PRO A 217 10.45 -19.16 -26.74
N THR A 218 9.58 -18.19 -27.03
CA THR A 218 9.87 -17.14 -28.02
C THR A 218 10.78 -16.07 -27.45
N GLU A 219 10.60 -15.71 -26.18
CA GLU A 219 11.41 -14.68 -25.53
C GLU A 219 12.82 -15.18 -25.20
N THR A 220 12.96 -16.39 -24.66
CA THR A 220 14.30 -16.96 -24.36
C THR A 220 15.12 -17.15 -25.63
N LEU A 221 14.47 -17.46 -26.76
CA LEU A 221 15.13 -17.56 -28.05
C LEU A 221 15.67 -16.19 -28.51
N ASP A 222 14.88 -15.11 -28.39
CA ASP A 222 15.35 -13.76 -28.74
C ASP A 222 16.47 -13.30 -27.79
N GLN A 223 16.34 -13.56 -26.48
CA GLN A 223 17.35 -13.24 -25.48
C GLN A 223 18.68 -13.95 -25.75
N GLU A 224 18.66 -15.26 -25.98
CA GLU A 224 19.86 -16.01 -26.30
C GLU A 224 20.40 -15.62 -27.69
N GLN A 225 19.55 -15.29 -28.65
CA GLN A 225 19.99 -14.80 -29.96
C GLN A 225 20.77 -13.47 -29.81
N ARG A 226 20.29 -12.54 -28.97
CA ARG A 226 21.00 -11.30 -28.63
C ARG A 226 22.33 -11.59 -27.94
N ARG A 227 22.37 -12.53 -27.00
CA ARG A 227 23.60 -12.97 -26.32
C ARG A 227 24.61 -13.57 -27.30
N SER A 228 24.13 -14.41 -28.20
CA SER A 228 24.92 -15.08 -29.23
C SER A 228 25.52 -14.12 -30.25
N ARG A 229 24.84 -13.00 -30.56
CA ARG A 229 25.41 -11.91 -31.37
C ARG A 229 26.59 -11.22 -30.68
N ARG A 230 26.60 -11.14 -29.34
CA ARG A 230 27.70 -10.54 -28.55
C ARG A 230 28.93 -11.46 -28.43
N LEU A 231 28.75 -12.78 -28.50
CA LEU A 231 29.80 -13.79 -28.28
C LEU A 231 30.67 -14.13 -29.52
N GLY A 232 30.34 -13.63 -30.71
CA GLY A 232 31.16 -13.81 -31.92
C GLY A 232 30.94 -15.13 -32.70
N GLU A 233 31.73 -15.30 -33.77
CA GLU A 233 31.59 -16.34 -34.81
C GLU A 233 32.09 -17.72 -34.37
N LEU A 234 31.26 -18.48 -33.64
CA LEU A 234 31.42 -19.93 -33.52
C LEU A 234 30.95 -20.65 -34.81
N PRO A 235 31.56 -21.78 -35.20
CA PRO A 235 31.15 -22.56 -36.36
C PRO A 235 29.71 -23.10 -36.23
N SER A 236 28.92 -22.87 -37.28
CA SER A 236 27.44 -23.02 -37.35
C SER A 236 26.85 -24.29 -36.72
N PRO A 237 27.29 -25.52 -37.02
CA PRO A 237 26.51 -26.71 -36.61
C PRO A 237 26.62 -27.04 -35.11
N ILE A 238 27.73 -26.67 -34.47
CA ILE A 238 27.92 -26.88 -33.02
C ILE A 238 27.22 -25.76 -32.24
N LYS A 239 27.22 -24.54 -32.79
CA LYS A 239 26.54 -23.38 -32.22
C LYS A 239 25.05 -23.62 -32.06
N ASP A 240 24.40 -24.17 -33.09
CA ASP A 240 22.95 -24.40 -33.08
C ASP A 240 22.52 -25.46 -32.05
N LEU A 241 23.32 -26.52 -31.86
CA LEU A 241 22.98 -27.62 -30.95
C LEU A 241 23.17 -27.24 -29.48
N ILE A 242 24.27 -26.54 -29.15
CA ILE A 242 24.50 -26.00 -27.80
C ILE A 242 23.41 -24.98 -27.46
N PHE A 243 23.09 -24.09 -28.40
CA PHE A 243 22.06 -23.06 -28.25
C PHE A 243 20.68 -23.63 -27.92
N ILE A 244 20.21 -24.65 -28.65
CA ILE A 244 18.90 -25.25 -28.38
C ILE A 244 18.86 -25.86 -26.98
N SER A 245 19.93 -26.53 -26.55
CA SER A 245 19.98 -27.16 -25.23
C SER A 245 19.98 -26.12 -24.09
N GLU A 246 20.70 -25.02 -24.25
CA GLU A 246 20.73 -23.91 -23.29
C GLU A 246 19.39 -23.18 -23.23
N VAL A 247 18.79 -22.85 -24.38
CA VAL A 247 17.46 -22.20 -24.46
C VAL A 247 16.40 -23.04 -23.74
N VAL A 248 16.40 -24.36 -23.95
CA VAL A 248 15.43 -25.26 -23.30
C VAL A 248 15.70 -25.34 -21.79
N ASN A 249 16.95 -25.49 -21.36
CA ASN A 249 17.28 -25.55 -19.94
C ASN A 249 16.94 -24.24 -19.21
N ASN A 250 17.26 -23.09 -19.82
CA ASN A 250 16.95 -21.76 -19.27
C ASN A 250 15.44 -21.55 -19.22
N ALA A 251 14.69 -21.90 -20.28
CA ALA A 251 13.24 -21.79 -20.27
C ALA A 251 12.57 -22.67 -19.20
N ILE A 252 13.10 -23.87 -18.94
CA ILE A 252 12.60 -24.76 -17.87
C ILE A 252 12.92 -24.15 -16.49
N ALA A 253 14.13 -23.62 -16.31
CA ALA A 253 14.54 -22.98 -15.07
C ALA A 253 13.69 -21.73 -14.77
N ASP A 254 13.52 -20.84 -15.76
CA ASP A 254 12.70 -19.64 -15.68
C ASP A 254 11.24 -19.98 -15.39
N ARG A 255 10.69 -20.99 -16.07
CA ARG A 255 9.32 -21.45 -15.82
C ARG A 255 9.14 -21.87 -14.36
N LYS A 256 10.09 -22.61 -13.81
CA LYS A 256 10.04 -23.03 -12.41
C LYS A 256 10.10 -21.82 -11.47
N LEU A 257 11.01 -20.88 -11.72
CA LEU A 257 11.13 -19.64 -10.94
C LEU A 257 9.81 -18.84 -10.96
N ILE A 258 9.18 -18.68 -12.13
CA ILE A 258 7.88 -17.99 -12.26
C ILE A 258 6.80 -18.65 -11.40
N PHE A 259 6.68 -19.99 -11.43
CA PHE A 259 5.67 -20.68 -10.63
C PHE A 259 5.95 -20.58 -9.12
N ASP A 260 7.20 -20.72 -8.72
CA ASP A 260 7.60 -20.58 -7.32
C ASP A 260 7.32 -19.15 -6.82
N GLU A 261 7.58 -18.15 -7.67
CA GLU A 261 7.32 -16.74 -7.37
C GLU A 261 5.82 -16.42 -7.29
N LEU A 262 4.99 -16.90 -8.23
CA LEU A 262 3.53 -16.70 -8.18
C LEU A 262 2.92 -17.25 -6.88
N LEU A 263 3.48 -18.34 -6.34
CA LEU A 263 3.06 -18.89 -5.05
C LEU A 263 3.56 -18.07 -3.85
N PHE A 264 4.74 -17.46 -3.98
CA PHE A 264 5.39 -16.70 -2.93
C PHE A 264 4.83 -15.27 -2.81
N ALA A 265 4.80 -14.52 -3.92
CA ALA A 265 4.43 -13.10 -3.97
C ALA A 265 3.07 -12.80 -3.34
N ARG A 266 2.04 -13.59 -3.67
CA ARG A 266 0.71 -13.42 -3.08
C ARG A 266 0.69 -13.66 -1.58
N ARG A 267 1.47 -14.62 -1.10
CA ARG A 267 1.53 -14.99 0.32
C ARG A 267 2.33 -13.96 1.12
N SER A 268 3.45 -13.49 0.60
CA SER A 268 4.25 -12.44 1.22
C SER A 268 3.45 -11.15 1.31
N LEU A 269 2.84 -10.70 0.21
CA LEU A 269 2.05 -9.47 0.21
C LEU A 269 0.85 -9.57 1.17
N LYS A 270 0.11 -10.68 1.17
CA LYS A 270 -1.02 -10.85 2.11
C LYS A 270 -0.59 -10.70 3.57
N ARG A 271 0.58 -11.22 3.93
CA ARG A 271 1.13 -11.09 5.30
C ARG A 271 1.52 -9.64 5.57
N THR A 272 2.21 -9.01 4.63
CA THR A 272 2.62 -7.62 4.75
C THR A 272 1.41 -6.70 4.88
N LEU A 273 0.40 -6.85 4.04
CA LEU A 273 -0.85 -6.10 4.10
C LEU A 273 -1.58 -6.29 5.43
N ALA A 274 -1.59 -7.51 5.98
CA ALA A 274 -2.18 -7.74 7.30
C ALA A 274 -1.45 -6.95 8.40
N LEU A 275 -0.12 -6.87 8.34
CA LEU A 275 0.70 -6.10 9.28
C LEU A 275 0.54 -4.59 9.07
N THR A 276 0.66 -4.12 7.83
CA THR A 276 0.56 -2.69 7.50
C THR A 276 -0.84 -2.14 7.73
N THR A 277 -1.90 -2.93 7.48
CA THR A 277 -3.27 -2.52 7.83
C THR A 277 -3.43 -2.34 9.34
N GLY A 278 -2.79 -3.18 10.15
CA GLY A 278 -2.74 -3.01 11.60
C GLY A 278 -2.06 -1.70 11.99
N TYR A 279 -0.89 -1.43 11.41
CA TYR A 279 -0.13 -0.19 11.64
C TYR A 279 -0.91 1.06 11.22
N LEU A 280 -1.46 1.08 10.00
CA LEU A 280 -2.26 2.19 9.46
C LEU A 280 -3.50 2.49 10.29
N ARG A 281 -4.09 1.50 10.95
CA ARG A 281 -5.22 1.69 11.86
C ARG A 281 -4.83 2.33 13.19
N MET A 282 -3.61 2.06 13.66
CA MET A 282 -3.11 2.63 14.91
C MET A 282 -2.57 4.05 14.71
N LYS A 283 -2.06 4.37 13.51
CA LYS A 283 -1.44 5.66 13.23
C LYS A 283 -2.36 6.87 13.52
N PRO A 284 -3.63 6.93 13.07
CA PRO A 284 -4.54 8.02 13.45
C PRO A 284 -4.71 8.17 14.97
N MET A 285 -4.82 7.06 15.70
CA MET A 285 -4.97 7.07 17.15
C MET A 285 -3.71 7.61 17.85
N GLU A 286 -2.53 7.22 17.37
CA GLU A 286 -1.27 7.77 17.84
C GLU A 286 -1.18 9.29 17.59
N THR A 287 -1.58 9.74 16.40
CA THR A 287 -1.61 11.17 16.08
C THR A 287 -2.56 11.94 16.99
N GLU A 288 -3.75 11.42 17.29
CA GLU A 288 -4.69 12.05 18.21
C GLU A 288 -4.14 12.16 19.62
N ILE A 289 -3.49 11.10 20.13
CA ILE A 289 -2.90 11.09 21.47
C ILE A 289 -1.80 12.16 21.57
N LEU A 290 -0.93 12.26 20.57
CA LEU A 290 0.13 13.27 20.53
C LEU A 290 -0.45 14.69 20.48
N CYS A 291 -1.48 14.90 19.65
CA CYS A 291 -2.13 16.20 19.56
C CYS A 291 -2.90 16.58 20.83
N LEU A 292 -3.56 15.62 21.49
CA LEU A 292 -4.19 15.83 22.79
C LEU A 292 -3.16 16.15 23.88
N GLN A 293 -2.01 15.49 23.85
CA GLN A 293 -0.90 15.79 24.75
C GLN A 293 -0.39 17.22 24.53
N GLN A 294 -0.17 17.63 23.28
CA GLN A 294 0.23 19.00 22.94
C GLN A 294 -0.81 20.02 23.40
N ALA A 295 -2.09 19.80 23.08
CA ALA A 295 -3.18 20.67 23.52
C ALA A 295 -3.26 20.78 25.05
N SER A 296 -2.98 19.69 25.78
CA SER A 296 -2.95 19.71 27.24
C SER A 296 -1.81 20.57 27.81
N LEU A 297 -0.66 20.61 27.13
CA LEU A 297 0.46 21.47 27.48
C LEU A 297 0.13 22.95 27.20
N ASP A 298 -0.50 23.23 26.05
CA ASP A 298 -0.91 24.58 25.68
C ASP A 298 -1.98 25.14 26.63
N LEU A 299 -2.93 24.30 27.09
CA LEU A 299 -3.89 24.68 28.13
C LEU A 299 -3.21 25.01 29.45
N ARG A 300 -2.22 24.21 29.88
CA ARG A 300 -1.46 24.48 31.12
C ARG A 300 -0.69 25.79 31.01
N ASN A 301 -0.04 26.05 29.88
CA ASN A 301 0.68 27.30 29.62
C ASN A 301 -0.28 28.50 29.59
N SER A 302 -1.47 28.33 29.00
CA SER A 302 -2.50 29.38 28.96
C SER A 302 -3.05 29.68 30.36
N PHE A 303 -3.29 28.66 31.19
CA PHE A 303 -3.72 28.86 32.58
C PHE A 303 -2.63 29.49 33.44
N ALA A 304 -1.36 29.13 33.23
CA ALA A 304 -0.24 29.77 33.92
C ALA A 304 -0.14 31.27 33.53
N LEU A 305 -0.23 31.58 32.24
CA LEU A 305 -0.23 32.97 31.76
C LEU A 305 -1.44 33.76 32.24
N ALA A 306 -2.63 33.14 32.26
CA ALA A 306 -3.84 33.76 32.81
C ALA A 306 -3.72 34.00 34.32
N ALA A 307 -3.11 33.07 35.07
CA ALA A 307 -2.85 33.23 36.49
C ALA A 307 -1.86 34.40 36.74
N ASP A 308 -0.78 34.47 35.98
CA ASP A 308 0.19 35.57 36.08
C ASP A 308 -0.43 36.92 35.71
N ALA A 309 -1.22 36.97 34.63
CA ALA A 309 -1.98 38.17 34.26
C ALA A 309 -2.98 38.57 35.34
N SER A 310 -3.67 37.59 35.96
CA SER A 310 -4.62 37.84 37.05
C SER A 310 -3.95 38.35 38.31
N SER A 311 -2.70 37.96 38.58
CA SER A 311 -1.90 38.46 39.71
C SER A 311 -1.52 39.93 39.55
N CYS A 312 -1.40 40.40 38.31
CA CYS A 312 -1.06 41.79 37.98
C CYS A 312 -2.28 42.70 37.88
N LEU A 313 -3.51 42.16 37.88
CA LEU A 313 -4.71 42.99 37.89
C LEU A 313 -4.77 43.77 39.21
N PRO A 314 -4.95 45.11 39.15
CA PRO A 314 -4.94 45.93 40.34
C PRO A 314 -6.11 45.51 41.25
N ARG A 315 -5.86 45.53 42.57
CA ARG A 315 -6.80 45.18 43.67
C ARG A 315 -8.16 45.91 43.65
N VAL A 316 -8.44 46.74 42.65
CA VAL A 316 -9.67 47.53 42.44
C VAL A 316 -10.91 46.64 42.29
N TRP A 317 -10.75 45.36 41.91
CA TRP A 317 -11.84 44.38 41.92
C TRP A 317 -12.26 43.89 43.31
N ASN A 318 -11.63 44.37 44.39
CA ASN A 318 -12.18 44.24 45.73
C ASN A 318 -13.34 45.25 45.93
N ILE A 319 -14.41 45.08 45.16
CA ILE A 319 -15.61 45.95 45.17
C ILE A 319 -16.25 45.96 46.57
N LYS A 320 -16.06 44.89 47.35
CA LYS A 320 -16.50 44.78 48.76
C LYS A 320 -15.91 45.87 49.67
N THR A 321 -14.71 46.38 49.38
CA THR A 321 -14.11 47.49 50.16
C THR A 321 -14.55 48.87 49.69
N SER A 322 -14.96 49.05 48.44
CA SER A 322 -15.43 50.35 47.93
C SER A 322 -16.82 50.75 48.46
N LEU A 323 -17.65 49.77 48.85
CA LEU A 323 -18.99 50.02 49.41
C LEU A 323 -19.03 50.30 50.91
N ARG A 324 -17.90 50.20 51.61
CA ARG A 324 -17.87 50.34 53.07
C ARG A 324 -17.74 51.78 53.57
N ASN A 325 -17.47 52.75 52.69
CA ASN A 325 -17.26 54.17 53.07
C ASN A 325 -18.43 55.12 52.76
N TYR A 326 -19.63 54.64 52.40
CA TYR A 326 -20.76 55.54 52.10
C TYR A 326 -21.64 55.89 53.31
N LYS A 327 -21.25 55.52 54.54
CA LYS A 327 -22.10 55.71 55.74
C LYS A 327 -21.40 56.37 56.93
N GLU A 328 -20.44 57.25 56.65
CA GLU A 328 -19.90 58.19 57.65
C GLU A 328 -19.88 59.58 57.04
N GLU A 329 -21.02 60.28 57.08
CA GLU A 329 -21.08 61.74 57.13
C GLU A 329 -22.46 62.10 57.73
N ASP A 330 -22.39 62.88 58.81
CA ASP A 330 -23.47 63.29 59.74
C ASP A 330 -24.55 64.19 59.11
#